data_AF-A0A1J3D085-F1
#
_entry.id   AF-A0A1J3D085-F1
#
_cell.length_a   1.000
_cell.length_b   1.000
_cell.length_c   1.000
_cell.angle_alpha   90.00
_cell.angle_beta   90.00
_cell.angle_gamma   90.00
#
_symmetry.space_group_name_H-M   'P 1'
#
loop_
_entity.id
_entity.type
_entity.pdbx_description
1 polymer ?
#
loop_
_entity_poly.entity_id
_entity_poly.type
_entity_poly.pdbx_seq_one_letter_code
_entity_poly.pdbx_strand_id
1 'polypeptide(L)'
;MPISQKVPTWAAVPAVLAVLAVISYQTIIAPENLKGTKNILSAAKTIPLPADGPESLAWDPQGEGPYTGVVDGRILKWSGDDLGWVEFAYTSPHRGNCSKHDVVPTCGRPLGLSFEKKTGDLYICDGYLGVMKVGPEGGLAELVVDEAEGRKV
;
A
#
# COMPACT_ATOMS: atom_id res chain seq x y z
N MET A 1 -56.19 48.31 -8.82
CA MET A 1 -56.12 47.15 -7.90
C MET A 1 -54.89 46.33 -8.26
N PRO A 2 -53.92 46.13 -7.36
CA PRO A 2 -52.79 45.25 -7.67
C PRO A 2 -53.23 43.79 -7.45
N ILE A 3 -53.00 42.95 -8.46
CA ILE A 3 -53.23 41.50 -8.38
C ILE A 3 -52.09 40.93 -7.53
N SER A 4 -52.39 40.59 -6.28
CA SER A 4 -51.48 39.83 -5.42
C SER A 4 -51.47 38.38 -5.89
N GLN A 5 -50.51 38.03 -6.74
CA GLN A 5 -50.23 36.63 -7.09
C GLN A 5 -49.64 35.94 -5.86
N LYS A 6 -50.50 35.25 -5.08
CA LYS A 6 -50.04 34.33 -4.04
C LYS A 6 -49.45 33.11 -4.72
N VAL A 7 -48.12 33.00 -4.71
CA VAL A 7 -47.43 31.80 -5.19
C VAL A 7 -47.95 30.61 -4.39
N PRO A 8 -48.48 29.56 -5.04
CA PRO A 8 -49.08 28.46 -4.34
C PRO A 8 -47.99 27.65 -3.63
N THR A 9 -48.18 27.41 -2.34
CA THR A 9 -47.19 26.83 -1.41
C THR A 9 -46.68 25.44 -1.83
N TRP A 10 -47.43 24.68 -2.63
CA TRP A 10 -47.00 23.38 -3.16
C TRP A 10 -45.83 23.48 -4.15
N ALA A 11 -45.64 24.63 -4.81
CA ALA A 11 -44.52 24.86 -5.71
C ALA A 11 -43.18 25.08 -4.97
N ALA A 12 -43.21 25.38 -3.67
CA ALA A 12 -42.01 25.61 -2.86
C ALA A 12 -41.39 24.31 -2.32
N VAL A 13 -42.19 23.25 -2.15
CA VAL A 13 -41.74 21.97 -1.59
C VAL A 13 -40.63 21.31 -2.43
N PRO A 14 -40.72 21.21 -3.78
CA PRO A 14 -39.66 20.63 -4.59
C PRO A 14 -38.35 21.40 -4.51
N ALA A 15 -38.41 22.73 -4.42
CA ALA A 15 -37.24 23.59 -4.30
C ALA A 15 -36.51 23.37 -2.97
N VAL A 16 -37.27 23.27 -1.86
CA VAL A 16 -36.69 22.97 -0.54
C VAL A 16 -36.03 21.58 -0.53
N LEU A 17 -36.69 20.58 -1.11
CA LEU A 17 -36.12 19.24 -1.23
C LEU A 17 -34.85 19.22 -2.10
N ALA A 18 -34.82 19.97 -3.20
CA ALA A 18 -33.64 20.07 -4.05
C ALA A 18 -32.46 20.73 -3.32
N VAL A 19 -32.71 21.82 -2.57
CA VAL A 19 -31.68 22.48 -1.76
C VAL A 19 -31.17 21.55 -0.66
N LEU A 20 -32.06 20.86 0.05
CA LEU A 20 -31.70 19.87 1.06
C LEU A 20 -30.90 18.71 0.45
N ALA A 21 -31.26 18.24 -0.75
CA ALA A 21 -30.53 17.20 -1.47
C ALA A 21 -29.12 17.66 -1.87
N VAL A 22 -28.95 18.90 -2.34
CA VAL A 22 -27.63 19.45 -2.66
C VAL A 22 -26.78 19.63 -1.41
N ILE A 23 -27.34 20.18 -0.32
CA ILE A 23 -26.62 20.36 0.94
C ILE A 23 -26.21 19.00 1.50
N SER A 24 -27.14 18.04 1.58
CA SER A 24 -26.84 16.69 2.10
C SER A 24 -25.85 15.93 1.22
N TYR A 25 -25.89 16.08 -0.12
CA TYR A 25 -24.88 15.53 -1.00
C TYR A 25 -23.49 16.13 -0.72
N GLN A 26 -23.39 17.45 -0.55
CA GLN A 26 -22.11 18.13 -0.28
C GLN A 26 -21.55 17.84 1.12
N THR A 27 -22.40 17.58 2.12
CA THR A 27 -21.96 17.35 3.50
C THR A 27 -21.79 15.88 3.87
N ILE A 28 -22.54 14.96 3.25
CA ILE A 28 -22.55 13.53 3.62
C ILE A 28 -21.81 12.66 2.61
N ILE A 29 -21.92 12.97 1.31
CA ILE A 29 -21.49 12.07 0.23
C ILE A 29 -20.22 12.56 -0.46
N ALA A 30 -20.14 13.86 -0.74
CA ALA A 30 -19.01 14.44 -1.45
C ALA A 30 -17.73 14.34 -0.59
N PRO A 31 -16.60 13.94 -1.19
CA PRO A 31 -15.32 13.95 -0.48
C PRO A 31 -14.98 15.38 -0.07
N GLU A 32 -14.36 15.55 1.11
CA GLU A 32 -13.94 16.85 1.60
C GLU A 32 -13.08 17.58 0.56
N ASN A 33 -13.47 18.80 0.19
CA ASN A 33 -12.67 19.65 -0.68
C ASN A 33 -11.54 20.30 0.14
N LEU A 34 -10.55 19.49 0.52
CA LEU A 34 -9.38 19.95 1.23
C LEU A 34 -8.50 20.76 0.27
N LYS A 35 -8.24 22.02 0.60
CA LYS A 35 -7.44 22.92 -0.22
C LYS A 35 -6.06 22.30 -0.51
N GLY A 36 -5.76 22.06 -1.78
CA GLY A 36 -4.49 21.48 -2.24
C GLY A 36 -4.53 19.98 -2.53
N THR A 37 -5.62 19.27 -2.22
CA THR A 37 -5.77 17.87 -2.59
C THR A 37 -6.26 17.73 -4.04
N LYS A 38 -5.90 16.61 -4.66
CA LYS A 38 -6.37 16.24 -5.99
C LYS A 38 -7.08 14.89 -5.88
N ASN A 39 -8.33 14.82 -6.33
CA ASN A 39 -9.06 13.56 -6.39
C ASN A 39 -8.69 12.80 -7.68
N ILE A 40 -7.54 12.12 -7.66
CA ILE A 40 -6.98 11.41 -8.82
C ILE A 40 -6.81 9.91 -8.60
N LEU A 41 -7.31 9.37 -7.48
CA LEU A 41 -7.21 7.94 -7.19
C LEU A 41 -7.90 7.08 -8.25
N SER A 42 -9.01 7.58 -8.82
CA SER A 42 -9.72 6.92 -9.92
C SER A 42 -8.91 6.87 -11.22
N ALA A 43 -7.88 7.69 -11.37
CA ALA A 43 -6.95 7.67 -12.50
C ALA A 43 -5.70 6.82 -12.23
N ALA A 44 -5.57 6.21 -11.04
CA ALA A 44 -4.45 5.36 -10.71
C ALA A 44 -4.48 4.06 -11.53
N LYS A 45 -3.30 3.64 -12.00
CA LYS A 45 -3.10 2.33 -12.63
C LYS A 45 -2.80 1.31 -11.54
N THR A 46 -3.57 0.23 -11.48
CA THR A 46 -3.24 -0.91 -10.62
C THR A 46 -2.10 -1.71 -11.24
N ILE A 47 -1.12 -2.06 -10.41
CA ILE A 47 -0.01 -2.93 -10.80
C ILE A 47 -0.25 -4.30 -10.14
N PRO A 48 -0.58 -5.36 -10.89
CA PRO A 48 -0.85 -6.68 -10.33
C PRO A 48 0.44 -7.30 -9.78
N LEU A 49 0.35 -7.90 -8.59
CA LEU A 49 1.46 -8.62 -7.96
C LEU A 49 1.41 -10.13 -8.31
N PRO A 50 2.56 -10.81 -8.38
CA PRO A 50 2.62 -12.24 -8.69
C PRO A 50 2.38 -13.15 -7.46
N ALA A 51 2.09 -12.57 -6.29
CA ALA A 51 1.75 -13.20 -5.02
C ALA A 51 1.01 -12.19 -4.11
N ASP A 52 0.37 -12.67 -3.05
CA ASP A 52 -0.48 -11.84 -2.19
C ASP A 52 0.29 -11.13 -1.06
N GLY A 53 -0.40 -10.16 -0.44
CA GLY A 53 -0.01 -9.55 0.84
C GLY A 53 1.21 -8.61 0.81
N PRO A 54 1.26 -7.58 -0.07
CA PRO A 54 2.26 -6.51 0.04
C PRO A 54 1.99 -5.63 1.28
N GLU A 55 2.81 -5.74 2.32
CA GLU A 55 2.57 -4.95 3.56
C GLU A 55 3.43 -3.69 3.70
N SER A 56 4.61 -3.68 3.08
CA SER A 56 5.53 -2.54 3.13
C SER A 56 6.05 -2.21 1.74
N LEU A 57 6.27 -0.91 1.50
CA LEU A 57 6.84 -0.38 0.27
C LEU A 57 8.08 0.44 0.61
N ALA A 58 9.15 0.22 -0.15
CA ALA A 58 10.38 1.00 -0.03
C ALA A 58 10.90 1.39 -1.43
N TRP A 59 11.70 2.45 -1.46
CA TRP A 59 12.46 2.87 -2.64
C TRP A 59 13.92 2.91 -2.25
N ASP A 60 14.78 2.47 -3.15
CA ASP A 60 16.22 2.49 -2.89
C ASP A 60 16.76 3.94 -2.96
N PRO A 61 18.01 4.17 -2.54
CA PRO A 61 18.58 5.52 -2.53
C PRO A 61 18.73 6.14 -3.93
N GLN A 62 18.64 5.34 -5.01
CA GLN A 62 18.64 5.79 -6.40
C GLN A 62 17.24 6.19 -6.87
N GLY A 63 16.20 5.91 -6.07
CA GLY A 63 14.81 6.20 -6.40
C GLY A 63 14.12 5.08 -7.18
N GLU A 64 14.74 3.92 -7.31
CA GLU A 64 14.15 2.78 -8.02
C GLU A 64 13.14 2.04 -7.14
N GLY A 65 12.36 1.16 -7.79
CA GLY A 65 11.32 0.35 -7.18
C GLY A 65 9.92 0.79 -7.64
N PRO A 66 8.89 0.63 -6.79
CA PRO A 66 8.96 0.23 -5.38
C PRO A 66 9.42 -1.21 -5.16
N TYR A 67 9.91 -1.48 -3.96
CA TYR A 67 10.19 -2.81 -3.42
C TYR A 67 9.10 -3.21 -2.43
N THR A 68 8.67 -4.47 -2.43
CA THR A 68 7.67 -4.97 -1.49
C THR A 68 7.87 -6.43 -1.11
N GLY A 69 7.55 -6.79 0.13
CA GLY A 69 7.51 -8.17 0.59
C GLY A 69 6.19 -8.85 0.27
N VAL A 70 6.20 -10.12 -0.10
CA VAL A 70 4.98 -10.90 -0.39
C VAL A 70 4.86 -12.12 0.53
N VAL A 71 3.68 -12.76 0.51
CA VAL A 71 3.31 -13.86 1.43
C VAL A 71 4.24 -15.07 1.37
N ASP A 72 4.92 -15.30 0.24
CA ASP A 72 5.80 -16.45 0.01
C ASP A 72 7.26 -16.23 0.43
N GLY A 73 7.55 -15.14 1.15
CA GLY A 73 8.89 -14.87 1.70
C GLY A 73 9.80 -14.04 0.79
N ARG A 74 9.38 -13.78 -0.45
CA ARG A 74 10.15 -12.97 -1.41
C ARG A 74 9.95 -11.48 -1.19
N ILE A 75 10.95 -10.73 -1.63
CA ILE A 75 10.93 -9.28 -1.80
C ILE A 75 11.05 -9.02 -3.29
N LEU A 76 10.07 -8.33 -3.84
CA LEU A 76 9.96 -8.02 -5.25
C LEU A 76 10.32 -6.55 -5.50
N LYS A 77 11.00 -6.28 -6.62
CA LYS A 77 11.24 -4.93 -7.15
C LYS A 77 10.35 -4.72 -8.37
N TRP A 78 9.65 -3.60 -8.43
CA TRP A 78 9.01 -3.15 -9.66
C TRP A 78 10.05 -2.49 -10.58
N SER A 79 10.18 -2.99 -11.80
CA SER A 79 11.18 -2.55 -12.79
C SER A 79 10.54 -1.92 -14.03
N GLY A 80 9.40 -1.27 -13.85
CA GLY A 80 8.67 -0.60 -14.93
C GLY A 80 7.78 -1.54 -15.74
N ASP A 81 7.05 -0.97 -16.70
CA ASP A 81 6.03 -1.69 -17.47
C ASP A 81 6.60 -2.79 -18.39
N ASP A 82 7.86 -2.65 -18.82
CA ASP A 82 8.50 -3.61 -19.72
C ASP A 82 8.96 -4.90 -19.02
N LEU A 83 9.43 -4.78 -17.77
CA LEU A 83 9.99 -5.90 -16.99
C LEU A 83 9.04 -6.40 -15.89
N GLY A 84 8.16 -5.55 -15.40
CA GLY A 84 7.22 -5.87 -14.32
C GLY A 84 7.91 -6.08 -12.97
N TRP A 85 7.38 -7.03 -12.19
CA TRP A 85 7.96 -7.43 -10.91
C TRP A 85 9.08 -8.45 -11.09
N VAL A 86 10.26 -8.13 -10.55
CA VAL A 86 11.39 -9.06 -10.49
C VAL A 86 11.67 -9.45 -9.04
N GLU A 87 12.15 -10.68 -8.82
CA GLU A 87 12.61 -11.09 -7.50
C GLU A 87 13.92 -10.36 -7.19
N PHE A 88 13.93 -9.64 -6.07
CA PHE A 88 15.12 -8.93 -5.58
C PHE A 88 15.80 -9.75 -4.49
N ALA A 89 15.06 -10.13 -3.45
CA ALA A 89 15.60 -10.82 -2.30
C ALA A 89 14.60 -11.80 -1.69
N TYR A 90 15.05 -12.59 -0.72
CA TYR A 90 14.22 -13.51 0.06
C TYR A 90 14.84 -13.74 1.43
N THR A 91 13.99 -13.99 2.43
CA THR A 91 14.42 -14.11 3.82
C THR A 91 14.76 -15.54 4.23
N SER A 92 14.15 -16.55 3.59
CA SER A 92 14.42 -17.96 3.89
C SER A 92 15.12 -18.71 2.76
N PRO A 93 16.17 -19.52 3.03
CA PRO A 93 16.73 -20.44 2.05
C PRO A 93 15.78 -21.61 1.73
N HIS A 94 14.77 -21.87 2.56
CA HIS A 94 13.84 -22.98 2.41
C HIS A 94 12.59 -22.55 1.65
N ARG A 95 12.62 -22.64 0.31
CA ARG A 95 11.54 -22.15 -0.56
C ARG A 95 10.72 -23.22 -1.30
N GLY A 96 10.96 -24.50 -1.04
CA GLY A 96 10.38 -25.59 -1.84
C GLY A 96 8.86 -25.77 -1.71
N ASN A 97 8.26 -25.29 -0.61
CA ASN A 97 6.84 -25.50 -0.27
C ASN A 97 6.07 -24.19 -0.02
N CYS A 98 6.58 -23.04 -0.47
CA CYS A 98 5.93 -21.75 -0.25
C CYS A 98 4.69 -21.59 -1.13
N SER A 99 3.59 -21.10 -0.54
CA SER A 99 2.34 -20.77 -1.25
C SER A 99 2.34 -19.29 -1.61
N LYS A 100 1.78 -18.94 -2.77
CA LYS A 100 1.55 -17.55 -3.19
C LYS A 100 0.35 -16.89 -2.52
N HIS A 101 -0.43 -17.66 -1.76
CA HIS A 101 -1.70 -17.23 -1.15
C HIS A 101 -1.73 -17.48 0.36
N ASP A 102 -0.90 -18.41 0.87
CA ASP A 102 -0.89 -18.80 2.27
C ASP A 102 0.48 -18.54 2.90
N VAL A 103 0.46 -18.07 4.15
CA VAL A 103 1.67 -17.87 4.93
C VAL A 103 2.22 -19.22 5.38
N VAL A 104 3.48 -19.48 5.04
CA VAL A 104 4.23 -20.65 5.53
C VAL A 104 5.41 -20.12 6.36
N PRO A 105 5.45 -20.32 7.69
CA PRO A 105 6.49 -19.74 8.55
C PRO A 105 7.92 -20.03 8.10
N THR A 106 8.19 -21.22 7.56
CA THR A 106 9.52 -21.60 7.06
C THR A 106 9.97 -20.83 5.83
N CYS A 107 9.04 -20.19 5.11
CA CYS A 107 9.34 -19.34 3.95
C CYS A 107 9.72 -17.91 4.36
N GLY A 108 9.44 -17.53 5.61
CA GLY A 108 9.52 -16.14 6.05
C GLY A 108 8.28 -15.33 5.64
N ARG A 109 8.16 -14.13 6.21
CA ARG A 109 7.13 -13.16 5.89
C ARG A 109 7.69 -11.74 6.06
N PRO A 110 8.27 -11.13 5.01
CA PRO A 110 8.79 -9.78 5.07
C PRO A 110 7.64 -8.77 5.25
N LEU A 111 7.54 -8.15 6.44
CA LEU A 111 6.46 -7.23 6.81
C LEU A 111 6.89 -5.77 6.82
N GLY A 112 8.20 -5.49 6.99
CA GLY A 112 8.75 -4.13 6.99
C GLY A 112 10.01 -4.06 6.14
N LEU A 113 10.13 -3.02 5.32
CA LEU A 113 11.28 -2.77 4.45
C LEU A 113 11.82 -1.35 4.66
N SER A 114 13.14 -1.21 4.77
CA SER A 114 13.79 0.10 4.84
C SER A 114 15.21 0.06 4.30
N PHE A 115 15.52 0.92 3.34
CA PHE A 115 16.88 1.06 2.82
C PHE A 115 17.73 1.96 3.73
N GLU A 116 18.94 1.51 4.03
CA GLU A 116 20.01 2.35 4.57
C GLU A 116 20.53 3.24 3.42
N LYS A 117 20.51 4.57 3.63
CA LYS A 117 20.71 5.54 2.54
C LYS A 117 22.14 5.63 2.02
N LYS A 118 23.14 5.20 2.80
CA LYS A 118 24.56 5.34 2.49
C LYS A 118 25.12 4.10 1.80
N THR A 119 24.77 2.92 2.28
CA THR A 119 25.23 1.62 1.78
C THR A 119 24.29 1.07 0.72
N GLY A 120 22.99 1.42 0.77
CA GLY A 120 21.96 0.82 -0.07
C GLY A 120 21.53 -0.56 0.43
N ASP A 121 21.93 -0.96 1.63
CA ASP A 121 21.46 -2.21 2.23
C ASP A 121 19.97 -2.09 2.55
N LEU A 122 19.20 -3.12 2.19
CA LEU A 122 17.81 -3.25 2.55
C LEU A 122 17.70 -4.00 3.88
N TYR A 123 17.23 -3.31 4.92
CA TYR A 123 16.81 -3.93 6.16
C TYR A 123 15.37 -4.41 6.06
N ILE A 124 15.13 -5.59 6.61
CA ILE A 124 13.89 -6.35 6.47
C ILE A 124 13.45 -6.78 7.87
N CYS A 125 12.22 -6.46 8.25
CA CYS A 125 11.57 -7.06 9.41
C CYS A 125 10.73 -8.24 8.93
N ASP A 126 11.23 -9.45 9.13
CA ASP A 126 10.53 -10.69 8.83
C ASP A 126 9.73 -11.16 10.04
N GLY A 127 8.44 -11.44 9.86
CA GLY A 127 7.54 -11.82 10.95
C GLY A 127 7.84 -13.18 11.61
N TYR A 128 8.73 -13.99 11.05
CA TYR A 128 9.14 -15.29 11.62
C TYR A 128 10.64 -15.38 11.88
N LEU A 129 11.45 -14.63 11.14
CA LEU A 129 12.91 -14.75 11.16
C LEU A 129 13.62 -13.59 11.88
N GLY A 130 12.90 -12.52 12.23
CA GLY A 130 13.45 -11.35 12.92
C GLY A 130 13.92 -10.26 11.96
N VAL A 131 14.91 -9.46 12.38
CA VAL A 131 15.50 -8.41 11.55
C VAL A 131 16.61 -9.00 10.70
N MET A 132 16.52 -8.77 9.40
CA MET A 132 17.45 -9.25 8.40
C MET A 132 17.96 -8.10 7.54
N LYS A 133 19.03 -8.34 6.77
CA LYS A 133 19.54 -7.39 5.79
C LYS A 133 19.95 -8.09 4.50
N VAL A 134 19.89 -7.36 3.40
CA VAL A 134 20.46 -7.80 2.12
C VAL A 134 21.11 -6.60 1.44
N GLY A 135 22.21 -6.83 0.73
CA GLY A 135 22.92 -5.76 0.01
C GLY A 135 22.16 -5.29 -1.23
N PRO A 136 22.70 -4.26 -1.93
CA PRO A 136 22.08 -3.69 -3.14
C PRO A 136 21.88 -4.68 -4.30
N GLU A 137 22.64 -5.78 -4.31
CA GLU A 137 22.54 -6.84 -5.33
C GLU A 137 21.39 -7.84 -5.06
N GLY A 138 20.73 -7.74 -3.90
CA GLY A 138 19.67 -8.66 -3.51
C GLY A 138 20.17 -10.06 -3.14
N GLY A 139 19.32 -11.07 -3.31
CA GLY A 139 19.60 -12.45 -2.95
C GLY A 139 19.07 -12.87 -1.57
N LEU A 140 19.74 -13.85 -0.95
CA LEU A 140 19.38 -14.33 0.39
C LEU A 140 19.73 -13.28 1.44
N ALA A 141 18.76 -12.87 2.23
CA ALA A 141 18.99 -11.96 3.35
C ALA A 141 19.77 -12.66 4.49
N GLU A 142 20.66 -11.91 5.11
CA GLU A 142 21.42 -12.32 6.29
C GLU A 142 20.69 -11.91 7.56
N LEU A 143 20.71 -12.78 8.57
CA LEU A 143 20.15 -12.45 9.87
C LEU A 143 20.99 -11.35 10.56
N VAL A 144 20.31 -10.31 11.04
CA VAL A 144 20.92 -9.26 11.87
C VAL A 144 20.64 -9.52 13.34
N VAL A 145 19.37 -9.74 13.68
CA VAL A 145 18.94 -10.05 15.06
C VAL A 145 17.61 -10.79 15.04
N ASP A 146 17.52 -11.91 15.76
CA ASP A 146 16.29 -12.66 15.98
C ASP A 146 15.85 -12.68 17.44
N GLU A 147 16.67 -12.17 18.37
CA GLU A 147 16.37 -12.13 19.80
C GLU A 147 16.85 -10.82 20.45
N ALA A 148 16.02 -10.25 21.33
CA ALA A 148 16.37 -9.16 22.22
C ALA A 148 15.86 -9.45 23.64
N GLU A 149 16.72 -9.32 24.64
CA GLU A 149 16.37 -9.54 26.06
C GLU A 149 15.72 -10.92 26.33
N GLY A 150 16.17 -11.97 25.64
CA GLY A 150 15.62 -13.32 25.81
C GLY A 150 14.28 -13.55 25.10
N ARG A 151 13.83 -12.62 24.25
CA ARG A 151 12.56 -12.72 23.50
C ARG A 151 12.83 -12.64 22.00
N LYS A 152 12.13 -13.49 21.24
CA LYS A 152 12.11 -13.39 19.78
C LYS A 152 11.60 -12.01 19.36
N VAL A 153 12.31 -11.40 18.41
CA VAL A 153 11.93 -10.13 17.76
C VAL A 153 10.76 -10.36 16.82
#